data_AF-A0A933XDH9-F1
#
_entry.id   AF-A0A933XDH9-F1
#
_cell.length_a   1.000
_cell.length_b   1.000
_cell.length_c   1.000
_cell.angle_alpha   90.00
_cell.angle_beta   90.00
_cell.angle_gamma   90.00
#
_symmetry.space_group_name_H-M   'P 1'
#
loop_
_entity.id
_entity.type
_entity.pdbx_description
1 polymer ?
#
loop_
_entity_poly.entity_id
_entity_poly.type
_entity_poly.pdbx_seq_one_letter_code
_entity_poly.pdbx_strand_id
1 'polypeptide(L)'
;MKSKLLSFCYDDFVDLESIKNIYPHNFFPYISINHVNYRRLEDIYYKKGSLNLIQSAFYELHKRVGDKYYKMVYPKQSSALNFSIRSFPSYKFLLPQVLADDWLAIVGWHKKFNRDHALHQPMTAYIVYQLLGGGNENISIQIGEKTLLEWCVDKLLDWDKTKYLKEYLINIGVERKNIFLSNDKDNLLNKFFWRSLFFEVAMVTAIFHDIGYPWQYINSLNNKLSPADFSSDNSFANAEHIFKNFRNRLILYPLNGYKSLKNDVPSNYYDKLLKLISKALSETHGFPGALGFLYLNDIIREYPNNRELPFHQFCVEWAAVGIMMHDLCKIYHGKNEEEIPENYHMRLEFDKDPLSCIITLADIIEEFQRPNVTFKTNYDHSIFKYPSLCKKSEIFCDNDNLNITFKYEDEKAASLKKLYLKKEAKEYFDNNYGYIDLSSIGIKNVIVNAVVD
;
A
#
# COMPACT_ATOMS: atom_id res chain seq x y z
N MET A 1 -4.53 2.10 30.75
CA MET A 1 -3.05 2.15 30.62
C MET A 1 -2.74 2.94 29.36
N LYS A 2 -1.89 3.97 29.42
CA LYS A 2 -1.58 4.81 28.25
C LYS A 2 -0.40 4.19 27.51
N SER A 3 -0.53 3.99 26.19
CA SER A 3 0.60 3.58 25.37
C SER A 3 1.63 4.70 25.27
N LYS A 4 2.83 4.34 24.82
CA LYS A 4 3.81 5.31 24.33
C LYS A 4 3.18 6.17 23.23
N LEU A 5 3.43 7.48 23.29
CA LEU A 5 3.14 8.41 22.20
C LEU A 5 4.16 8.17 21.08
N LEU A 6 3.68 7.87 19.88
CA LEU A 6 4.50 7.90 18.68
C LEU A 6 4.24 9.23 17.96
N SER A 7 5.31 9.93 17.63
CA SER A 7 5.28 11.16 16.85
C SER A 7 5.98 10.88 15.52
N PHE A 8 5.33 11.27 14.43
CA PHE A 8 5.85 11.19 13.08
C PHE A 8 6.10 12.60 12.59
N CYS A 9 7.37 12.95 12.42
CA CYS A 9 7.76 14.22 11.85
C CYS A 9 8.87 14.03 10.82
N TYR A 10 9.15 15.11 10.10
CA TYR A 10 10.15 15.07 9.04
C TYR A 10 11.56 14.79 9.53
N ASP A 11 11.94 15.46 10.62
CA ASP A 11 13.30 15.42 11.12
C ASP A 11 13.62 14.02 11.67
N ASP A 12 12.68 13.41 12.41
CA ASP A 12 12.80 12.02 12.88
C ASP A 12 12.98 11.03 11.72
N PHE A 13 12.25 11.25 10.63
CA PHE A 13 12.35 10.40 9.44
C PHE A 13 13.72 10.52 8.75
N VAL A 14 14.23 11.75 8.59
CA VAL A 14 15.57 12.01 8.04
C VAL A 14 16.66 11.36 8.91
N ASP A 15 16.54 11.48 10.23
CA ASP A 15 17.47 10.89 11.18
C ASP A 15 17.50 9.36 11.06
N LEU A 16 16.34 8.70 10.95
CA LEU A 16 16.26 7.25 10.80
C LEU A 16 16.85 6.74 9.48
N GLU A 17 16.70 7.48 8.39
CA GLU A 17 17.32 7.13 7.11
C GLU A 17 18.84 7.20 7.16
N SER A 18 19.40 8.17 7.89
CA SER A 18 20.85 8.32 8.05
C SER A 18 21.50 7.07 8.67
N ILE A 19 20.72 6.31 9.44
CA ILE A 19 21.13 5.07 10.13
C ILE A 19 20.85 3.82 9.26
N LYS A 20 20.31 3.97 8.04
CA LYS A 20 19.96 2.90 7.08
C LYS A 20 18.96 1.86 7.60
N ASN A 21 18.18 2.12 8.65
CA ASN A 21 17.45 1.06 9.39
C ASN A 21 15.96 0.89 9.06
N ILE A 22 15.38 1.68 8.15
CA ILE A 22 13.93 1.65 7.88
C ILE A 22 13.49 0.39 7.11
N TYR A 23 14.40 -0.19 6.33
CA TYR A 23 14.10 -1.35 5.50
C TYR A 23 14.88 -2.58 5.96
N PRO A 24 14.26 -3.76 6.08
CA PRO A 24 14.96 -4.96 6.50
C PRO A 24 16.07 -5.32 5.49
N HIS A 25 17.32 -5.43 5.97
CA HIS A 25 18.48 -5.78 5.13
C HIS A 25 18.63 -7.28 4.91
N ASN A 26 18.14 -8.07 5.85
CA ASN A 26 18.32 -9.51 5.93
C ASN A 26 16.96 -10.18 5.88
N PHE A 27 16.34 -10.19 4.71
CA PHE A 27 15.26 -11.11 4.44
C PHE A 27 15.75 -12.21 3.50
N PHE A 28 15.52 -13.46 3.90
CA PHE A 28 15.81 -14.66 3.13
C PHE A 28 14.52 -15.24 2.55
N PRO A 29 14.06 -14.68 1.42
CA PRO A 29 13.51 -15.47 0.36
C PRO A 29 14.16 -15.00 -0.92
N TYR A 30 15.06 -15.84 -1.41
CA TYR A 30 15.53 -15.73 -2.77
C TYR A 30 14.32 -15.80 -3.70
N ILE A 31 13.96 -14.67 -4.28
CA ILE A 31 13.00 -14.62 -5.37
C ILE A 31 13.69 -15.28 -6.56
N SER A 32 13.15 -16.40 -7.05
CA SER A 32 13.60 -16.96 -8.32
C SER A 32 13.23 -15.98 -9.42
N ILE A 33 14.24 -15.31 -9.97
CA ILE A 33 14.11 -14.44 -11.13
C ILE A 33 14.41 -15.30 -12.35
N ASN A 34 13.53 -15.26 -13.34
CA ASN A 34 13.85 -15.76 -14.66
C ASN A 34 14.91 -14.81 -15.28
N HIS A 35 16.18 -15.17 -15.11
CA HIS A 35 17.31 -14.35 -15.58
C HIS A 35 17.34 -14.13 -17.09
N VAL A 36 16.68 -14.99 -17.88
CA VAL A 36 16.56 -14.81 -19.33
C VAL A 36 15.54 -13.71 -19.63
N ASN A 37 14.34 -13.79 -19.05
CA ASN A 37 13.32 -12.76 -19.20
C ASN A 37 13.79 -11.42 -18.63
N TYR A 38 14.40 -11.43 -17.45
CA TYR A 38 14.95 -10.24 -16.83
C TYR A 38 16.01 -9.57 -17.71
N ARG A 39 16.98 -10.34 -18.24
CA ARG A 39 17.97 -9.80 -19.19
C ARG A 39 17.35 -9.33 -20.50
N ARG A 40 16.34 -10.02 -21.01
CA ARG A 40 15.59 -9.57 -22.21
C ARG A 40 14.90 -8.23 -21.97
N LEU A 41 14.26 -8.05 -20.81
CA LEU A 41 13.67 -6.78 -20.42
C LEU A 41 14.73 -5.69 -20.26
N GLU A 42 15.84 -6.02 -19.62
CA GLU A 42 16.96 -5.11 -19.42
C GLU A 42 17.55 -4.66 -20.77
N ASP A 43 17.73 -5.57 -21.71
CA ASP A 43 18.14 -5.28 -23.09
C ASP A 43 17.13 -4.40 -23.82
N ILE A 44 15.84 -4.72 -23.77
CA ILE A 44 14.78 -3.90 -24.41
C ILE A 44 14.77 -2.50 -23.81
N TYR A 45 14.90 -2.42 -22.49
CA TYR A 45 14.92 -1.19 -21.74
C TYR A 45 16.15 -0.36 -22.14
N TYR A 46 17.37 -0.91 -22.10
CA TYR A 46 18.59 -0.16 -22.42
C TYR A 46 18.80 0.12 -23.91
N LYS A 47 18.43 -0.78 -24.83
CA LYS A 47 18.58 -0.58 -26.29
C LYS A 47 17.69 0.54 -26.83
N LYS A 48 16.60 0.91 -26.14
CA LYS A 48 15.74 2.05 -26.49
C LYS A 48 16.25 3.42 -25.98
N GLY A 49 17.51 3.51 -25.54
CA GLY A 49 18.12 4.77 -25.05
C GLY A 49 17.80 5.11 -23.58
N SER A 50 17.31 4.14 -22.81
CA SER A 50 16.73 4.39 -21.47
C SER A 50 17.74 4.54 -20.33
N LEU A 51 19.03 4.30 -20.55
CA LEU A 51 20.05 4.59 -19.52
C LEU A 51 20.05 6.09 -19.15
N ASN A 52 19.67 6.94 -20.11
CA ASN A 52 19.47 8.36 -19.89
C ASN A 52 18.09 8.69 -19.27
N LEU A 53 17.11 7.78 -19.21
CA LEU A 53 15.75 8.13 -18.76
C LEU A 53 15.62 8.31 -17.25
N ILE A 54 16.24 7.46 -16.42
CA ILE A 54 16.21 7.65 -14.95
C ILE A 54 16.94 8.94 -14.58
N GLN A 55 18.14 9.14 -15.13
CA GLN A 55 18.92 10.35 -14.90
C GLN A 55 18.20 11.60 -15.42
N SER A 56 17.60 11.53 -16.61
CA SER A 56 16.81 12.64 -17.16
C SER A 56 15.55 12.88 -16.34
N ALA A 57 14.88 11.84 -15.83
CA ALA A 57 13.68 12.01 -15.01
C ALA A 57 14.01 12.67 -13.66
N PHE A 58 15.11 12.29 -13.02
CA PHE A 58 15.58 12.99 -11.83
C PHE A 58 16.05 14.42 -12.12
N TYR A 59 16.68 14.65 -13.26
CA TYR A 59 17.05 16.00 -13.70
C TYR A 59 15.82 16.89 -13.97
N GLU A 60 14.79 16.35 -14.61
CA GLU A 60 13.53 17.05 -14.84
C GLU A 60 12.74 17.27 -13.53
N LEU A 61 12.80 16.32 -12.59
CA LEU A 61 12.30 16.50 -11.23
C LEU A 61 12.97 17.68 -10.55
N HIS A 62 14.30 17.70 -10.54
CA HIS A 62 15.09 18.78 -9.95
C HIS A 62 14.74 20.15 -10.55
N LYS A 63 14.62 20.24 -11.89
CA LYS A 63 14.19 21.47 -12.57
C LYS A 63 12.81 21.96 -12.13
N ARG A 64 11.84 21.06 -11.99
CA ARG A 64 10.44 21.41 -11.70
C ARG A 64 10.22 21.80 -10.25
N VAL A 65 10.82 21.05 -9.32
CA VAL A 65 10.57 21.23 -7.88
C VAL A 65 11.62 22.09 -7.17
N GLY A 66 12.74 22.35 -7.83
CA GLY A 66 13.87 23.10 -7.28
C GLY A 66 14.75 22.27 -6.33
N ASP A 67 15.89 22.86 -5.96
CA ASP A 67 16.96 22.16 -5.22
C ASP A 67 16.54 21.72 -3.82
N LYS A 68 15.84 22.58 -3.08
CA LYS A 68 15.41 22.29 -1.71
C LYS A 68 14.51 21.06 -1.66
N TYR A 69 13.49 21.00 -2.52
CA TYR A 69 12.54 19.90 -2.53
C TYR A 69 13.16 18.62 -3.11
N TYR A 70 13.95 18.75 -4.18
CA TYR A 70 14.66 17.61 -4.78
C TYR A 70 15.56 16.89 -3.76
N LYS A 71 16.32 17.64 -2.96
CA LYS A 71 17.16 17.08 -1.88
C LYS A 71 16.36 16.38 -0.79
N MET A 72 15.09 16.75 -0.60
CA MET A 72 14.19 16.01 0.27
C MET A 72 13.73 14.71 -0.38
N VAL A 73 13.28 14.71 -1.63
CA VAL A 73 12.66 13.54 -2.28
C VAL A 73 13.66 12.48 -2.70
N TYR A 74 14.75 12.90 -3.34
CA TYR A 74 15.67 12.01 -4.05
C TYR A 74 16.28 10.91 -3.16
N PRO A 75 16.83 11.21 -1.97
CA PRO A 75 17.46 10.19 -1.14
C PRO A 75 16.47 9.12 -0.65
N LYS A 76 15.27 9.56 -0.23
CA LYS A 76 14.23 8.68 0.30
C LYS A 76 13.70 7.73 -0.75
N GLN A 77 13.37 8.30 -1.91
CA GLN A 77 12.94 7.50 -3.02
C GLN A 77 14.02 6.54 -3.45
N SER A 78 15.28 6.96 -3.48
CA SER A 78 16.42 6.07 -3.73
C SER A 78 16.54 4.94 -2.70
N SER A 79 16.27 5.21 -1.42
CA SER A 79 16.28 4.21 -0.34
C SER A 79 15.13 3.20 -0.49
N ALA A 80 13.91 3.70 -0.65
CA ALA A 80 12.72 2.90 -0.92
C ALA A 80 12.90 2.04 -2.18
N LEU A 81 13.45 2.63 -3.25
CA LEU A 81 13.84 1.96 -4.48
C LEU A 81 14.82 0.82 -4.25
N ASN A 82 15.88 1.05 -3.47
CA ASN A 82 16.90 0.03 -3.21
C ASN A 82 16.33 -1.16 -2.44
N PHE A 83 15.46 -0.92 -1.45
CA PHE A 83 14.73 -1.99 -0.78
C PHE A 83 13.82 -2.73 -1.76
N SER A 84 13.03 -1.98 -2.52
CA SER A 84 12.13 -2.49 -3.52
C SER A 84 12.81 -3.29 -4.62
N ILE A 85 14.04 -2.98 -5.04
CA ILE A 85 14.77 -3.79 -6.03
C ILE A 85 15.17 -5.16 -5.45
N ARG A 86 15.39 -5.25 -4.14
CA ARG A 86 15.68 -6.54 -3.48
C ARG A 86 14.43 -7.40 -3.37
N SER A 87 13.32 -6.81 -2.93
CA SER A 87 12.05 -7.53 -2.70
C SER A 87 11.14 -7.59 -3.94
N PHE A 88 11.37 -6.74 -4.94
CA PHE A 88 10.63 -6.60 -6.20
C PHE A 88 11.50 -6.04 -7.35
N PRO A 89 12.42 -6.85 -7.92
CA PRO A 89 13.41 -6.40 -8.92
C PRO A 89 12.82 -5.72 -10.16
N SER A 90 11.58 -6.07 -10.54
CA SER A 90 10.87 -5.47 -11.68
C SER A 90 10.69 -3.96 -11.54
N TYR A 91 10.72 -3.45 -10.31
CA TYR A 91 10.55 -2.03 -10.03
C TYR A 91 11.55 -1.12 -10.77
N LYS A 92 12.77 -1.61 -11.01
CA LYS A 92 13.79 -0.90 -11.79
C LYS A 92 13.28 -0.47 -13.16
N PHE A 93 12.45 -1.28 -13.82
CA PHE A 93 11.92 -1.00 -15.15
C PHE A 93 10.78 0.03 -15.14
N LEU A 94 10.24 0.33 -13.96
CA LEU A 94 9.07 1.18 -13.73
C LEU A 94 9.48 2.57 -13.29
N LEU A 95 10.64 2.66 -12.65
CA LEU A 95 11.16 3.86 -12.02
C LEU A 95 11.05 5.13 -12.89
N PRO A 96 11.43 5.18 -14.18
CA PRO A 96 11.27 6.41 -14.96
C PRO A 96 9.81 6.83 -15.17
N GLN A 97 8.90 5.87 -15.34
CA GLN A 97 7.47 6.14 -15.48
C GLN A 97 6.89 6.58 -14.15
N VAL A 98 7.25 5.95 -13.04
CA VAL A 98 6.84 6.37 -11.69
C VAL A 98 7.38 7.78 -11.41
N LEU A 99 8.66 8.03 -11.71
CA LEU A 99 9.26 9.36 -11.65
C LEU A 99 8.49 10.39 -12.50
N ALA A 100 8.14 10.06 -13.73
CA ALA A 100 7.51 11.02 -14.64
C ALA A 100 6.01 11.21 -14.41
N ASP A 101 5.25 10.12 -14.35
CA ASP A 101 3.79 10.14 -14.34
C ASP A 101 3.22 10.27 -12.91
N ASP A 102 3.98 9.84 -11.89
CA ASP A 102 3.55 9.91 -10.50
C ASP A 102 4.24 11.07 -9.76
N TRP A 103 5.54 11.28 -10.02
CA TRP A 103 6.34 12.30 -9.33
C TRP A 103 6.56 13.60 -10.12
N LEU A 104 6.39 13.65 -11.46
CA LEU A 104 6.38 14.93 -12.19
C LEU A 104 4.98 15.45 -12.48
N ALA A 105 3.94 14.63 -12.31
CA ALA A 105 2.54 15.00 -12.46
C ALA A 105 1.89 15.56 -11.17
N ILE A 106 2.70 15.78 -10.11
CA ILE A 106 2.31 16.39 -8.81
C ILE A 106 1.60 17.75 -8.99
N VAL A 107 1.58 18.35 -10.18
CA VAL A 107 0.96 19.66 -10.42
C VAL A 107 -0.01 19.60 -11.61
N GLY A 108 -1.28 19.32 -11.33
CA GLY A 108 -2.35 19.55 -12.29
C GLY A 108 -2.85 20.99 -12.22
N TRP A 109 -2.77 21.76 -13.32
CA TRP A 109 -3.27 23.15 -13.39
C TRP A 109 -4.75 23.31 -13.06
N HIS A 110 -5.53 22.23 -13.14
CA HIS A 110 -6.99 22.22 -12.95
C HIS A 110 -7.46 21.59 -11.63
N LYS A 111 -6.55 21.06 -10.81
CA LYS A 111 -6.91 20.38 -9.54
C LYS A 111 -6.74 21.36 -8.37
N LYS A 112 -7.82 21.57 -7.60
CA LYS A 112 -7.85 22.46 -6.42
C LYS A 112 -6.91 22.03 -5.28
N PHE A 113 -6.55 20.75 -5.24
CA PHE A 113 -5.62 20.14 -4.31
C PHE A 113 -4.76 19.15 -5.08
N ASN A 114 -3.45 19.23 -4.93
CA ASN A 114 -2.52 18.28 -5.50
C ASN A 114 -1.88 17.49 -4.35
N ARG A 115 -1.95 16.16 -4.42
CA ARG A 115 -1.25 15.26 -3.48
C ARG A 115 0.09 14.87 -4.11
N ASP A 116 1.14 14.85 -3.31
CA ASP A 116 2.48 14.46 -3.74
C ASP A 116 2.73 13.00 -3.39
N HIS A 117 2.73 12.13 -4.41
CA HIS A 117 2.99 10.70 -4.23
C HIS A 117 4.48 10.38 -3.99
N ALA A 118 5.39 11.30 -4.34
CA ALA A 118 6.84 11.11 -4.26
C ALA A 118 7.40 11.24 -2.83
N LEU A 119 6.72 11.91 -1.91
CA LEU A 119 7.05 11.82 -0.48
C LEU A 119 6.11 10.89 0.26
N HIS A 120 4.85 10.83 -0.16
CA HIS A 120 3.82 10.05 0.50
C HIS A 120 4.19 8.57 0.67
N GLN A 121 4.56 7.86 -0.40
CA GLN A 121 4.90 6.43 -0.33
C GLN A 121 6.01 6.08 0.68
N PRO A 122 7.22 6.70 0.65
CA PRO A 122 8.27 6.39 1.61
C PRO A 122 7.91 6.85 3.03
N MET A 123 7.09 7.89 3.19
CA MET A 123 6.63 8.36 4.49
C MET A 123 5.57 7.45 5.11
N THR A 124 4.64 6.91 4.30
CA THR A 124 3.72 5.84 4.71
C THR A 124 4.50 4.61 5.14
N ALA A 125 5.54 4.23 4.39
CA ALA A 125 6.42 3.12 4.78
C ALA A 125 7.15 3.38 6.11
N TYR A 126 7.58 4.62 6.37
CA TYR A 126 8.14 5.01 7.67
C TYR A 126 7.11 4.92 8.81
N ILE A 127 5.87 5.33 8.59
CA ILE A 127 4.79 5.15 9.59
C ILE A 127 4.59 3.67 9.87
N VAL A 128 4.48 2.82 8.83
CA VAL A 128 4.35 1.35 9.00
C VAL A 128 5.54 0.78 9.78
N TYR A 129 6.76 1.19 9.45
CA TYR A 129 7.96 0.81 10.17
C TYR A 129 7.85 1.12 11.66
N GLN A 130 7.48 2.35 12.02
CA GLN A 130 7.36 2.78 13.41
C GLN A 130 6.19 2.09 14.14
N LEU A 131 5.03 1.97 13.49
CA LEU A 131 3.87 1.26 14.06
C LEU A 131 4.24 -0.19 14.42
N LEU A 132 4.95 -0.88 13.53
CA LEU A 132 5.40 -2.26 13.73
C LEU A 132 6.74 -2.36 14.50
N GLY A 133 7.27 -1.22 14.96
CA GLY A 133 8.46 -1.13 15.80
C GLY A 133 9.79 -1.40 15.10
N GLY A 134 9.85 -1.43 13.77
CA GLY A 134 11.11 -1.60 13.05
C GLY A 134 11.91 -2.87 13.40
N GLY A 135 11.21 -3.90 13.90
CA GLY A 135 11.82 -5.11 14.44
C GLY A 135 12.18 -5.05 15.94
N ASN A 136 12.08 -3.89 16.59
CA ASN A 136 12.30 -3.65 18.02
C ASN A 136 11.00 -3.30 18.76
N GLU A 137 10.60 -4.14 19.70
CA GLU A 137 9.35 -4.00 20.46
C GLU A 137 9.26 -2.72 21.29
N ASN A 138 10.40 -2.13 21.66
CA ASN A 138 10.47 -0.92 22.51
C ASN A 138 10.05 0.37 21.78
N ILE A 139 9.92 0.30 20.45
CA ILE A 139 9.52 1.45 19.61
C ILE A 139 8.18 1.24 18.89
N SER A 140 7.59 0.03 18.95
CA SER A 140 6.26 -0.24 18.40
C SER A 140 5.16 0.43 19.23
N ILE A 141 4.02 0.71 18.60
CA ILE A 141 2.81 1.06 19.33
C ILE A 141 2.35 -0.14 20.16
N GLN A 142 2.08 0.10 21.44
CA GLN A 142 1.54 -0.90 22.36
C GLN A 142 0.02 -0.75 22.47
N ILE A 143 -0.68 -1.88 22.38
CA ILE A 143 -2.13 -1.97 22.57
C ILE A 143 -2.37 -3.01 23.66
N GLY A 144 -2.70 -2.52 24.86
CA GLY A 144 -2.66 -3.34 26.06
C GLY A 144 -1.23 -3.77 26.38
N GLU A 145 -1.00 -5.08 26.52
CA GLU A 145 0.29 -5.66 26.89
C GLU A 145 1.14 -6.12 25.68
N LYS A 146 0.62 -5.96 24.46
CA LYS A 146 1.27 -6.44 23.23
C LYS A 146 1.60 -5.30 22.28
N THR A 147 2.66 -5.49 21.51
CA THR A 147 2.96 -4.64 20.34
C THR A 147 1.96 -4.89 19.22
N LEU A 148 1.81 -3.92 18.31
CA LEU A 148 0.91 -4.08 17.16
C LEU A 148 1.31 -5.26 16.27
N LEU A 149 2.61 -5.47 16.08
CA LEU A 149 3.12 -6.58 15.26
C LEU A 149 2.77 -7.93 15.88
N GLU A 150 2.83 -8.08 17.21
CA GLU A 150 2.37 -9.29 17.89
C GLU A 150 0.87 -9.51 17.72
N TRP A 151 0.06 -8.44 17.82
CA TRP A 151 -1.37 -8.53 17.52
C TRP A 151 -1.63 -9.00 16.08
N CYS A 152 -0.93 -8.45 15.09
CA CYS A 152 -1.03 -8.89 13.70
C CYS A 152 -0.74 -10.40 13.57
N VAL A 153 0.38 -10.86 14.13
CA VAL A 153 0.80 -12.27 14.06
C VAL A 153 -0.19 -13.19 14.77
N ASP A 154 -0.66 -12.81 15.97
CA ASP A 154 -1.61 -13.61 16.73
C ASP A 154 -2.95 -13.78 15.99
N LYS A 155 -3.43 -12.73 15.31
CA LYS A 155 -4.65 -12.79 14.49
C LYS A 155 -4.45 -13.61 13.22
N LEU A 156 -3.28 -13.55 12.60
CA LEU A 156 -2.96 -14.37 11.44
C LEU A 156 -2.94 -15.86 11.78
N LEU A 157 -2.36 -16.21 12.92
CA LEU A 157 -2.30 -17.57 13.42
C LEU A 157 -3.65 -18.08 13.95
N ASP A 158 -4.64 -17.19 14.13
CA ASP A 158 -6.02 -17.51 14.51
C ASP A 158 -6.89 -17.94 13.32
N TRP A 159 -6.33 -18.80 12.45
CA TRP A 159 -6.76 -19.21 11.10
C TRP A 159 -8.26 -19.35 10.78
N ASP A 160 -9.17 -19.31 11.73
CA ASP A 160 -10.61 -19.24 11.52
C ASP A 160 -11.04 -17.94 10.80
N LYS A 161 -10.50 -16.79 11.23
CA LYS A 161 -10.83 -15.47 10.64
C LYS A 161 -10.00 -15.15 9.39
N THR A 162 -8.76 -15.63 9.34
CA THR A 162 -7.82 -15.48 8.22
C THR A 162 -7.77 -16.71 7.31
N LYS A 163 -8.80 -17.57 7.38
CA LYS A 163 -8.88 -18.87 6.70
C LYS A 163 -8.57 -18.80 5.21
N TYR A 164 -8.96 -17.71 4.57
CA TYR A 164 -8.74 -17.47 3.15
C TYR A 164 -7.24 -17.43 2.77
N LEU A 165 -6.37 -16.90 3.66
CA LEU A 165 -4.91 -16.93 3.48
C LEU A 165 -4.38 -18.37 3.57
N LYS A 166 -4.86 -19.14 4.56
CA LYS A 166 -4.50 -20.56 4.73
C LYS A 166 -4.90 -21.39 3.51
N GLU A 167 -6.14 -21.21 3.07
CA GLU A 167 -6.70 -21.90 1.91
C GLU A 167 -5.92 -21.53 0.64
N TYR A 168 -5.55 -20.26 0.48
CA TYR A 168 -4.71 -19.84 -0.65
C TYR A 168 -3.32 -20.50 -0.62
N LEU A 169 -2.62 -20.50 0.53
CA LEU A 169 -1.33 -21.18 0.71
C LEU A 169 -1.39 -22.67 0.35
N ILE A 170 -2.45 -23.37 0.80
CA ILE A 170 -2.67 -24.77 0.45
C ILE A 170 -2.91 -24.92 -1.07
N ASN A 171 -3.70 -24.02 -1.67
CA ASN A 171 -4.02 -24.05 -3.10
C ASN A 171 -2.80 -23.85 -4.01
N ILE A 172 -1.78 -23.13 -3.54
CA ILE A 172 -0.53 -22.90 -4.30
C ILE A 172 0.55 -23.94 -3.99
N GLY A 173 0.28 -24.92 -3.11
CA GLY A 173 1.14 -26.09 -2.91
C GLY A 173 1.74 -26.25 -1.52
N VAL A 174 1.42 -25.40 -0.53
CA VAL A 174 1.87 -25.63 0.85
C VAL A 174 1.12 -26.83 1.44
N GLU A 175 1.87 -27.82 1.93
CA GLU A 175 1.28 -28.99 2.59
C GLU A 175 0.46 -28.59 3.83
N ARG A 176 -0.72 -29.19 4.02
CA ARG A 176 -1.59 -28.90 5.18
C ARG A 176 -0.90 -29.13 6.53
N LYS A 177 0.06 -30.05 6.58
CA LYS A 177 0.85 -30.41 7.77
C LYS A 177 2.10 -29.54 7.95
N ASN A 178 2.33 -28.56 7.08
CA ASN A 178 3.47 -27.65 7.19
C ASN A 178 3.42 -26.92 8.53
N ILE A 179 4.55 -26.86 9.23
CA ILE A 179 4.66 -26.26 10.56
C ILE A 179 4.20 -24.79 10.59
N PHE A 180 4.38 -24.06 9.50
CA PHE A 180 3.96 -22.66 9.36
C PHE A 180 2.45 -22.48 9.16
N LEU A 181 1.72 -23.56 8.91
CA LEU A 181 0.25 -23.57 8.84
C LEU A 181 -0.40 -24.13 10.12
N SER A 182 0.40 -24.45 11.14
CA SER A 182 -0.11 -24.91 12.42
C SER A 182 -0.90 -23.81 13.15
N ASN A 183 -1.90 -24.22 13.94
CA ASN A 183 -2.64 -23.33 14.84
C ASN A 183 -1.95 -23.20 16.21
N ASP A 184 -0.74 -23.78 16.35
CA ASP A 184 0.03 -23.72 17.59
C ASP A 184 0.61 -22.32 17.76
N LYS A 185 -0.08 -21.51 18.56
CA LYS A 185 0.33 -20.14 18.89
C LYS A 185 1.56 -20.11 19.79
N ASP A 186 1.96 -21.22 20.40
CA ASP A 186 3.15 -21.27 21.27
C ASP A 186 4.41 -21.69 20.50
N ASN A 187 4.26 -22.07 19.23
CA ASN A 187 5.38 -22.39 18.36
C ASN A 187 6.19 -21.13 18.01
N LEU A 188 7.33 -20.95 18.69
CA LEU A 188 8.22 -19.81 18.52
C LEU A 188 8.76 -19.67 17.09
N LEU A 189 9.06 -20.78 16.41
CA LEU A 189 9.55 -20.75 15.03
C LEU A 189 8.46 -20.25 14.06
N ASN A 190 7.22 -20.71 14.26
CA ASN A 190 6.07 -20.27 13.49
C ASN A 190 5.82 -18.77 13.68
N LYS A 191 5.80 -18.30 14.94
CA LYS A 191 5.66 -16.88 15.28
C LYS A 191 6.77 -16.02 14.67
N PHE A 192 8.02 -16.47 14.78
CA PHE A 192 9.17 -15.75 14.21
C PHE A 192 9.08 -15.63 12.68
N PHE A 193 8.70 -16.72 12.00
CA PHE A 193 8.49 -16.75 10.57
C PHE A 193 7.39 -15.75 10.14
N TRP A 194 6.20 -15.84 10.74
CA TRP A 194 5.07 -14.97 10.38
C TRP A 194 5.32 -13.51 10.75
N ARG A 195 6.03 -13.23 11.84
CA ARG A 195 6.45 -11.88 12.21
C ARG A 195 7.33 -11.27 11.12
N SER A 196 8.34 -12.01 10.67
CA SER A 196 9.25 -11.56 9.61
C SER A 196 8.53 -11.37 8.28
N LEU A 197 7.68 -12.34 7.91
CA LEU A 197 6.90 -12.31 6.68
C LEU A 197 5.90 -11.15 6.67
N PHE A 198 5.14 -10.95 7.76
CA PHE A 198 4.19 -9.85 7.87
C PHE A 198 4.87 -8.50 7.73
N PHE A 199 5.97 -8.30 8.45
CA PHE A 199 6.69 -7.03 8.43
C PHE A 199 7.19 -6.70 7.02
N GLU A 200 7.78 -7.68 6.30
CA GLU A 200 8.17 -7.46 4.91
C GLU A 200 6.99 -7.13 4.01
N VAL A 201 5.93 -7.96 4.05
CA VAL A 201 4.76 -7.76 3.20
C VAL A 201 4.15 -6.37 3.47
N ALA A 202 4.09 -5.94 4.73
CA ALA A 202 3.65 -4.60 5.10
C ALA A 202 4.55 -3.50 4.52
N MET A 203 5.88 -3.63 4.60
CA MET A 203 6.80 -2.65 4.02
C MET A 203 6.71 -2.58 2.48
N VAL A 204 6.62 -3.73 1.81
CA VAL A 204 6.43 -3.80 0.35
C VAL A 204 5.09 -3.15 -0.03
N THR A 205 4.00 -3.53 0.64
CA THR A 205 2.70 -2.91 0.42
C THR A 205 2.74 -1.40 0.66
N ALA A 206 3.36 -0.93 1.74
CA ALA A 206 3.40 0.50 2.05
C ALA A 206 4.15 1.32 1.00
N ILE A 207 5.22 0.78 0.40
CA ILE A 207 5.94 1.48 -0.68
C ILE A 207 5.12 1.51 -1.98
N PHE A 208 4.27 0.51 -2.20
CA PHE A 208 3.56 0.31 -3.47
C PHE A 208 2.05 0.53 -3.43
N HIS A 209 1.46 0.89 -2.29
CA HIS A 209 0.01 1.05 -2.15
C HIS A 209 -0.53 2.06 -3.18
N ASP A 210 0.24 3.13 -3.39
CA ASP A 210 -0.08 4.22 -4.29
C ASP A 210 0.66 4.13 -5.64
N ILE A 211 1.10 2.94 -6.09
CA ILE A 211 1.85 2.84 -7.36
C ILE A 211 0.96 3.12 -8.58
N GLY A 212 0.97 4.39 -9.00
CA GLY A 212 0.55 4.86 -10.32
C GLY A 212 -0.97 4.97 -10.55
N TYR A 213 -1.34 6.07 -11.21
CA TYR A 213 -2.54 6.14 -12.05
C TYR A 213 -2.41 5.11 -13.19
N PRO A 214 -3.18 4.01 -13.17
CA PRO A 214 -2.70 2.77 -13.75
C PRO A 214 -2.90 2.62 -15.27
N TRP A 215 -3.72 3.42 -15.94
CA TRP A 215 -4.03 3.17 -17.35
C TRP A 215 -2.96 3.62 -18.34
N GLN A 216 -2.39 4.80 -18.12
CA GLN A 216 -1.27 5.28 -18.93
C GLN A 216 -0.02 4.42 -18.68
N TYR A 217 0.13 3.98 -17.43
CA TYR A 217 1.20 3.13 -16.94
C TYR A 217 1.16 1.70 -17.53
N ILE A 218 0.04 0.98 -17.40
CA ILE A 218 -0.13 -0.38 -17.95
C ILE A 218 -0.09 -0.34 -19.49
N ASN A 219 -0.66 0.67 -20.15
CA ASN A 219 -0.57 0.78 -21.61
C ASN A 219 0.86 1.09 -22.09
N SER A 220 1.59 1.95 -21.37
CA SER A 220 3.01 2.22 -21.65
C SER A 220 3.87 0.96 -21.45
N LEU A 221 3.56 0.16 -20.43
CA LEU A 221 4.21 -1.13 -20.18
C LEU A 221 3.82 -2.16 -21.24
N ASN A 222 2.54 -2.36 -21.55
CA ASN A 222 2.06 -3.31 -22.58
C ASN A 222 2.64 -3.00 -23.96
N ASN A 223 2.71 -1.73 -24.36
CA ASN A 223 3.37 -1.31 -25.61
C ASN A 223 4.88 -1.64 -25.63
N LYS A 224 5.51 -1.74 -24.45
CA LYS A 224 6.93 -2.11 -24.30
C LYS A 224 7.15 -3.61 -24.07
N LEU A 225 6.11 -4.33 -23.64
CA LEU A 225 6.11 -5.74 -23.23
C LEU A 225 5.32 -6.66 -24.18
N SER A 226 4.84 -6.12 -25.31
CA SER A 226 4.13 -6.85 -26.37
C SER A 226 4.77 -8.18 -26.84
N PRO A 227 6.09 -8.44 -26.70
CA PRO A 227 6.68 -9.76 -26.96
C PRO A 227 6.45 -10.83 -25.86
N ALA A 228 5.56 -10.60 -24.89
CA ALA A 228 5.25 -11.52 -23.78
C ALA A 228 3.81 -12.08 -23.82
N ASP A 229 3.18 -12.11 -24.99
CA ASP A 229 1.87 -12.75 -25.28
C ASP A 229 0.65 -12.24 -24.48
N PHE A 230 0.70 -10.98 -24.03
CA PHE A 230 -0.48 -10.26 -23.57
C PHE A 230 -0.76 -9.07 -24.48
N SER A 231 -1.49 -9.30 -25.57
CA SER A 231 -2.08 -8.22 -26.37
C SER A 231 -3.16 -7.56 -25.52
N SER A 232 -2.93 -6.32 -25.12
CA SER A 232 -3.93 -5.48 -24.45
C SER A 232 -4.78 -4.69 -25.44
N ASP A 233 -4.95 -5.19 -26.66
CA ASP A 233 -5.80 -4.54 -27.67
C ASP A 233 -7.28 -4.46 -27.21
N ASN A 234 -7.65 -5.28 -26.22
CA ASN A 234 -8.89 -5.14 -25.45
C ASN A 234 -8.57 -4.86 -23.99
N SER A 235 -8.46 -3.57 -23.68
CA SER A 235 -8.09 -3.03 -22.38
C SER A 235 -8.81 -3.70 -21.20
N PHE A 236 -8.08 -3.77 -20.09
CA PHE A 236 -8.53 -4.08 -18.73
C PHE A 236 -9.63 -3.15 -18.16
N ALA A 237 -10.35 -2.41 -19.01
CA ALA A 237 -11.70 -1.90 -18.73
C ALA A 237 -12.77 -3.01 -18.76
N ASN A 238 -12.42 -4.20 -19.26
CA ASN A 238 -13.31 -5.36 -19.26
C ASN A 238 -13.11 -6.18 -17.97
N ALA A 239 -14.04 -6.02 -17.02
CA ALA A 239 -14.09 -6.80 -15.78
C ALA A 239 -14.05 -8.32 -16.02
N GLU A 240 -14.59 -8.80 -17.14
CA GLU A 240 -14.55 -10.23 -17.49
C GLU A 240 -13.14 -10.72 -17.77
N HIS A 241 -12.32 -9.88 -18.39
CA HIS A 241 -10.94 -10.22 -18.69
C HIS A 241 -10.09 -10.29 -17.42
N ILE A 242 -10.28 -9.34 -16.49
CA ILE A 242 -9.67 -9.41 -15.15
C ILE A 242 -10.13 -10.66 -14.43
N PHE A 243 -11.44 -10.92 -14.38
CA PHE A 243 -11.98 -12.11 -13.76
C PHE A 243 -11.35 -13.38 -14.36
N LYS A 244 -11.32 -13.52 -15.68
CA LYS A 244 -10.78 -14.71 -16.37
C LYS A 244 -9.32 -14.99 -15.99
N ASN A 245 -8.49 -13.96 -15.91
CA ASN A 245 -7.05 -14.09 -15.66
C ASN A 245 -6.69 -14.14 -14.16
N PHE A 246 -7.45 -13.46 -13.30
CA PHE A 246 -7.12 -13.30 -11.88
C PHE A 246 -8.05 -14.08 -10.92
N ARG A 247 -9.09 -14.79 -11.40
CA ARG A 247 -10.01 -15.59 -10.56
C ARG A 247 -9.37 -16.62 -9.64
N ASN A 248 -8.18 -17.10 -9.96
CA ASN A 248 -7.46 -18.08 -9.14
C ASN A 248 -6.43 -17.42 -8.20
N ARG A 249 -6.33 -16.09 -8.19
CA ARG A 249 -5.36 -15.32 -7.44
C ARG A 249 -5.99 -14.74 -6.17
N LEU A 250 -5.16 -14.44 -5.18
CA LEU A 250 -5.62 -13.96 -3.87
C LEU A 250 -6.31 -12.60 -3.99
N ILE A 251 -5.89 -11.79 -4.96
CA ILE A 251 -6.39 -10.43 -5.21
C ILE A 251 -7.91 -10.32 -5.35
N LEU A 252 -8.60 -11.35 -5.86
CA LEU A 252 -10.07 -11.30 -6.00
C LEU A 252 -10.82 -11.86 -4.78
N TYR A 253 -10.13 -12.38 -3.77
CA TYR A 253 -10.77 -12.99 -2.60
C TYR A 253 -11.57 -11.94 -1.79
N PRO A 254 -11.06 -10.72 -1.50
CA PRO A 254 -11.83 -9.72 -0.77
C PRO A 254 -13.12 -9.31 -1.49
N LEU A 255 -13.08 -9.13 -2.82
CA LEU A 255 -14.26 -8.85 -3.66
C LEU A 255 -15.25 -10.03 -3.69
N ASN A 256 -14.78 -11.23 -3.35
CA ASN A 256 -15.57 -12.44 -3.20
C ASN A 256 -15.92 -12.76 -1.73
N GLY A 257 -15.92 -11.76 -0.84
CA GLY A 257 -16.23 -11.94 0.58
C GLY A 257 -15.21 -12.81 1.32
N TYR A 258 -13.93 -12.67 0.97
CA TYR A 258 -12.80 -13.42 1.52
C TYR A 258 -12.92 -14.93 1.30
N LYS A 259 -13.43 -15.35 0.14
CA LYS A 259 -13.57 -16.76 -0.24
C LYS A 259 -12.86 -17.05 -1.56
N SER A 260 -12.43 -18.29 -1.72
CA SER A 260 -12.01 -18.80 -3.03
C SER A 260 -13.18 -18.80 -4.02
N LEU A 261 -12.92 -18.44 -5.28
CA LEU A 261 -13.88 -18.48 -6.37
C LEU A 261 -14.21 -19.91 -6.86
N LYS A 262 -13.67 -20.94 -6.21
CA LYS A 262 -13.90 -22.37 -6.53
C LYS A 262 -15.14 -22.98 -5.85
N ASN A 263 -15.77 -22.27 -4.91
CA ASN A 263 -16.91 -22.78 -4.13
C ASN A 263 -18.26 -22.44 -4.77
N ASP A 264 -19.32 -23.16 -4.34
CA ASP A 264 -20.74 -22.95 -4.72
C ASP A 264 -21.19 -21.50 -4.46
N VAL A 265 -20.91 -20.61 -5.41
CA VAL A 265 -21.38 -19.23 -5.39
C VAL A 265 -22.78 -19.15 -6.00
N PRO A 266 -23.70 -18.37 -5.42
CA PRO A 266 -25.03 -18.15 -5.98
C PRO A 266 -24.98 -17.72 -7.45
N SER A 267 -26.00 -18.06 -8.24
CA SER A 267 -26.04 -17.80 -9.69
C SER A 267 -25.87 -16.33 -10.08
N ASN A 268 -26.23 -15.38 -9.21
CA ASN A 268 -26.09 -13.94 -9.44
C ASN A 268 -24.75 -13.34 -8.96
N TYR A 269 -23.89 -14.15 -8.34
CA TYR A 269 -22.66 -13.65 -7.73
C TYR A 269 -21.63 -13.22 -8.77
N TYR A 270 -21.59 -13.91 -9.91
CA TYR A 270 -20.72 -13.57 -11.03
C TYR A 270 -20.94 -12.13 -11.51
N ASP A 271 -22.20 -11.74 -11.77
CA ASP A 271 -22.53 -10.39 -12.22
C ASP A 271 -22.22 -9.33 -11.16
N LYS A 272 -22.45 -9.65 -9.87
CA LYS A 272 -22.09 -8.75 -8.77
C LYS A 272 -20.58 -8.54 -8.70
N LEU A 273 -19.81 -9.61 -8.81
CA LEU A 273 -18.35 -9.56 -8.79
C LEU A 273 -17.81 -8.77 -9.99
N LEU A 274 -18.33 -9.00 -11.20
CA LEU A 274 -17.95 -8.21 -12.38
C LEU A 274 -18.23 -6.71 -12.18
N LYS A 275 -19.37 -6.35 -11.58
CA LYS A 275 -19.68 -4.95 -11.26
C LYS A 275 -18.71 -4.37 -10.23
N LEU A 276 -18.34 -5.14 -9.20
CA LEU A 276 -17.34 -4.70 -8.21
C LEU A 276 -15.96 -4.50 -8.84
N ILE A 277 -15.51 -5.45 -9.65
CA ILE A 277 -14.27 -5.35 -10.42
C ILE A 277 -14.33 -4.09 -11.29
N SER A 278 -15.40 -3.89 -12.06
CA SER A 278 -15.56 -2.73 -12.92
C SER A 278 -15.49 -1.41 -12.15
N LYS A 279 -16.22 -1.28 -11.03
CA LYS A 279 -16.18 -0.06 -10.20
C LYS A 279 -14.79 0.16 -9.61
N ALA A 280 -14.17 -0.86 -9.03
CA ALA A 280 -12.84 -0.76 -8.46
C ALA A 280 -11.81 -0.30 -9.50
N LEU A 281 -11.90 -0.78 -10.74
CA LEU A 281 -11.01 -0.39 -11.84
C LEU A 281 -11.16 1.09 -12.25
N SER A 282 -12.36 1.67 -12.09
CA SER A 282 -12.68 3.03 -12.53
C SER A 282 -12.64 4.07 -11.41
N GLU A 283 -12.92 3.68 -10.17
CA GLU A 283 -13.16 4.59 -9.04
C GLU A 283 -12.03 4.57 -8.00
N THR A 284 -11.07 3.65 -8.12
CA THR A 284 -9.91 3.51 -7.21
C THR A 284 -8.61 3.47 -8.00
N HIS A 285 -7.50 3.85 -7.36
CA HIS A 285 -6.15 3.63 -7.90
C HIS A 285 -5.52 2.36 -7.34
N GLY A 286 -5.87 1.95 -6.12
CA GLY A 286 -5.30 0.77 -5.47
C GLY A 286 -5.51 -0.53 -6.25
N PHE A 287 -6.71 -0.80 -6.78
CA PHE A 287 -6.96 -2.06 -7.49
C PHE A 287 -6.16 -2.20 -8.80
N PRO A 288 -6.22 -1.24 -9.73
CA PRO A 288 -5.40 -1.36 -10.93
C PRO A 288 -3.89 -1.16 -10.68
N GLY A 289 -3.47 -0.47 -9.61
CA GLY A 289 -2.09 -0.50 -9.11
C GLY A 289 -1.65 -1.91 -8.67
N ALA A 290 -2.47 -2.62 -7.90
CA ALA A 290 -2.22 -4.00 -7.48
C ALA A 290 -2.13 -4.99 -8.65
N LEU A 291 -2.98 -4.83 -9.67
CA LEU A 291 -2.93 -5.63 -10.89
C LEU A 291 -1.63 -5.39 -11.68
N GLY A 292 -1.19 -4.13 -11.78
CA GLY A 292 0.10 -3.79 -12.35
C GLY A 292 1.26 -4.42 -11.57
N PHE A 293 1.23 -4.30 -10.24
CA PHE A 293 2.21 -4.92 -9.35
C PHE A 293 2.31 -6.44 -9.58
N LEU A 294 1.18 -7.14 -9.67
CA LEU A 294 1.13 -8.58 -9.93
C LEU A 294 1.69 -8.92 -11.32
N TYR A 295 1.24 -8.24 -12.37
CA TYR A 295 1.69 -8.49 -13.75
C TYR A 295 3.22 -8.40 -13.90
N LEU A 296 3.81 -7.38 -13.28
CA LEU A 296 5.25 -7.17 -13.34
C LEU A 296 6.05 -8.21 -12.57
N ASN A 297 5.47 -8.77 -11.52
CA ASN A 297 6.02 -9.96 -10.88
C ASN A 297 5.94 -11.16 -11.81
N ASP A 298 4.81 -11.35 -12.51
CA ASP A 298 4.58 -12.49 -13.40
C ASP A 298 5.59 -12.56 -14.57
N ILE A 299 6.07 -11.42 -15.08
CA ILE A 299 7.02 -11.41 -16.22
C ILE A 299 8.43 -11.87 -15.82
N ILE A 300 8.94 -11.37 -14.70
CA ILE A 300 10.34 -11.56 -14.31
C ILE A 300 10.54 -12.72 -13.36
N ARG A 301 9.49 -13.10 -12.62
CA ARG A 301 9.53 -14.27 -11.76
C ARG A 301 9.01 -15.43 -12.57
N GLU A 302 9.43 -16.64 -12.24
CA GLU A 302 8.89 -17.85 -12.85
C GLU A 302 7.45 -18.12 -12.35
N TYR A 303 6.58 -17.13 -12.44
CA TYR A 303 5.27 -17.09 -11.82
C TYR A 303 4.18 -17.20 -12.91
N PRO A 304 3.07 -17.92 -12.67
CA PRO A 304 2.76 -18.80 -11.53
C PRO A 304 3.32 -20.22 -11.68
N ASN A 305 4.20 -20.45 -12.67
CA ASN A 305 4.56 -21.80 -13.10
C ASN A 305 5.49 -22.53 -12.12
N ASN A 306 6.31 -21.81 -11.35
CA ASN A 306 7.20 -22.38 -10.35
C ASN A 306 6.51 -22.42 -8.97
N ARG A 307 5.89 -23.56 -8.65
CA ARG A 307 5.27 -23.85 -7.35
C ARG A 307 6.27 -24.27 -6.27
N GLU A 308 7.57 -24.29 -6.55
CA GLU A 308 8.60 -24.73 -5.60
C GLU A 308 8.78 -23.74 -4.43
N LEU A 309 8.33 -22.48 -4.60
CA LEU A 309 8.47 -21.41 -3.60
C LEU A 309 7.12 -20.76 -3.23
N PRO A 310 6.17 -21.52 -2.64
CA PRO A 310 4.80 -21.07 -2.44
C PRO A 310 4.67 -19.88 -1.47
N PHE A 311 5.51 -19.79 -0.44
CA PHE A 311 5.50 -18.63 0.46
C PHE A 311 5.93 -17.34 -0.24
N HIS A 312 6.78 -17.41 -1.26
CA HIS A 312 7.19 -16.22 -2.01
C HIS A 312 6.06 -15.71 -2.91
N GLN A 313 5.34 -16.64 -3.56
CA GLN A 313 4.11 -16.35 -4.30
C GLN A 313 3.08 -15.70 -3.37
N PHE A 314 2.88 -16.28 -2.18
CA PHE A 314 1.98 -15.74 -1.18
C PHE A 314 2.33 -14.31 -0.76
N CYS A 315 3.61 -14.00 -0.50
CA CYS A 315 4.01 -12.64 -0.11
C CYS A 315 3.61 -11.58 -1.16
N VAL A 316 3.83 -11.87 -2.44
CA VAL A 316 3.47 -10.96 -3.55
C VAL A 316 1.96 -10.80 -3.65
N GLU A 317 1.23 -11.91 -3.59
CA GLU A 317 -0.22 -11.95 -3.70
C GLU A 317 -0.89 -11.22 -2.55
N TRP A 318 -0.38 -11.40 -1.33
CA TRP A 318 -0.89 -10.74 -0.16
C TRP A 318 -0.52 -9.26 -0.13
N ALA A 319 0.69 -8.90 -0.59
CA ALA A 319 1.05 -7.51 -0.76
C ALA A 319 0.10 -6.79 -1.72
N ALA A 320 -0.25 -7.45 -2.84
CA ALA A 320 -1.22 -6.93 -3.81
C ALA A 320 -2.62 -6.76 -3.22
N VAL A 321 -3.06 -7.67 -2.33
CA VAL A 321 -4.32 -7.47 -1.58
C VAL A 321 -4.25 -6.21 -0.74
N GLY A 322 -3.17 -5.98 0.01
CA GLY A 322 -3.03 -4.76 0.80
C GLY A 322 -2.99 -3.49 -0.07
N ILE A 323 -2.29 -3.53 -1.22
CA ILE A 323 -2.27 -2.45 -2.21
C ILE A 323 -3.68 -2.19 -2.74
N MET A 324 -4.48 -3.22 -3.01
CA MET A 324 -5.84 -3.03 -3.50
C MET A 324 -6.75 -2.47 -2.40
N MET A 325 -6.73 -3.10 -1.23
CA MET A 325 -7.68 -2.84 -0.16
C MET A 325 -7.49 -1.49 0.51
N HIS A 326 -6.31 -0.86 0.45
CA HIS A 326 -6.13 0.43 1.11
C HIS A 326 -7.08 1.52 0.59
N ASP A 327 -7.44 1.49 -0.70
CA ASP A 327 -8.23 2.51 -1.40
C ASP A 327 -9.66 2.05 -1.76
N LEU A 328 -10.15 0.93 -1.19
CA LEU A 328 -11.48 0.40 -1.51
C LEU A 328 -12.62 0.97 -0.65
N CYS A 329 -12.35 1.98 0.21
CA CYS A 329 -13.34 2.63 1.08
C CYS A 329 -14.60 3.10 0.32
N LYS A 330 -14.42 3.75 -0.84
CA LYS A 330 -15.54 4.21 -1.69
C LYS A 330 -16.38 3.07 -2.24
N ILE A 331 -15.73 1.97 -2.63
CA ILE A 331 -16.44 0.78 -3.14
C ILE A 331 -17.21 0.10 -2.00
N TYR A 332 -16.63 0.08 -0.80
CA TYR A 332 -17.28 -0.44 0.40
C TYR A 332 -18.59 0.30 0.71
N HIS A 333 -18.54 1.63 0.79
CA HIS A 333 -19.71 2.48 1.06
C HIS A 333 -20.72 2.47 -0.10
N GLY A 334 -20.23 2.53 -1.34
CA GLY A 334 -21.07 2.62 -2.52
C GLY A 334 -21.51 4.05 -2.82
N LYS A 335 -22.75 4.25 -3.26
CA LYS A 335 -23.22 5.57 -3.72
C LYS A 335 -23.50 6.57 -2.59
N ASN A 336 -23.72 6.09 -1.35
CA ASN A 336 -24.10 6.95 -0.23
C ASN A 336 -23.30 6.61 1.04
N GLU A 337 -22.32 7.45 1.38
CA GLU A 337 -21.44 7.32 2.56
C GLU A 337 -22.17 7.57 3.90
N GLU A 338 -23.44 8.00 3.86
CA GLU A 338 -24.23 8.26 5.07
C GLU A 338 -25.16 7.10 5.48
N GLU A 339 -25.24 6.05 4.67
CA GLU A 339 -26.09 4.89 4.88
C GLU A 339 -25.29 3.62 5.23
N ILE A 340 -26.04 2.54 5.47
CA ILE A 340 -25.57 1.15 5.57
C ILE A 340 -24.71 0.80 4.33
N PRO A 341 -23.41 0.49 4.47
CA PRO A 341 -22.51 0.25 3.33
C PRO A 341 -23.02 -0.81 2.32
N GLU A 342 -22.94 -0.52 1.02
CA GLU A 342 -23.40 -1.44 -0.03
C GLU A 342 -22.67 -2.80 -0.01
N ASN A 343 -21.40 -2.81 0.43
CA ASN A 343 -20.50 -3.96 0.34
C ASN A 343 -19.85 -4.33 1.69
N TYR A 344 -20.65 -4.56 2.73
CA TYR A 344 -20.19 -4.90 4.10
C TYR A 344 -19.05 -5.91 4.20
N HIS A 345 -19.03 -6.94 3.35
CA HIS A 345 -18.01 -7.98 3.36
C HIS A 345 -16.59 -7.44 3.12
N MET A 346 -16.46 -6.26 2.48
CA MET A 346 -15.19 -5.59 2.20
C MET A 346 -14.67 -4.75 3.38
N ARG A 347 -15.41 -4.67 4.50
CA ARG A 347 -14.94 -3.99 5.71
C ARG A 347 -13.58 -4.56 6.14
N LEU A 348 -12.63 -3.68 6.44
CA LEU A 348 -11.31 -4.01 6.96
C LEU A 348 -11.39 -4.32 8.45
N GLU A 349 -11.78 -5.54 8.75
CA GLU A 349 -11.74 -6.08 10.11
C GLU A 349 -10.33 -6.58 10.44
N PHE A 350 -9.74 -6.11 11.53
CA PHE A 350 -8.35 -6.42 11.88
C PHE A 350 -8.10 -7.92 12.12
N ASP A 351 -9.09 -8.67 12.61
CA ASP A 351 -8.96 -10.12 12.79
C ASP A 351 -9.02 -10.91 11.45
N LYS A 352 -9.58 -10.30 10.41
CA LYS A 352 -9.73 -10.87 9.07
C LYS A 352 -8.57 -10.47 8.15
N ASP A 353 -8.21 -9.19 8.11
CA ASP A 353 -7.17 -8.65 7.22
C ASP A 353 -6.32 -7.58 7.92
N PRO A 354 -5.46 -7.99 8.88
CA PRO A 354 -4.64 -7.06 9.65
C PRO A 354 -3.66 -6.27 8.76
N LEU A 355 -3.16 -6.88 7.68
CA LEU A 355 -2.26 -6.20 6.74
C LEU A 355 -2.95 -4.96 6.15
N SER A 356 -4.09 -5.14 5.49
CA SER A 356 -4.81 -4.03 4.85
C SER A 356 -5.22 -2.96 5.87
N CYS A 357 -5.63 -3.35 7.09
CA CYS A 357 -5.93 -2.39 8.16
C CYS A 357 -4.74 -1.48 8.50
N ILE A 358 -3.55 -2.06 8.65
CA ILE A 358 -2.34 -1.28 8.98
C ILE A 358 -1.95 -0.34 7.86
N ILE A 359 -2.05 -0.81 6.61
CA ILE A 359 -1.69 -0.01 5.44
C ILE A 359 -2.65 1.17 5.28
N THR A 360 -3.97 0.94 5.36
CA THR A 360 -4.96 2.02 5.31
C THR A 360 -4.79 3.00 6.47
N LEU A 361 -4.53 2.50 7.68
CA LEU A 361 -4.29 3.36 8.85
C LEU A 361 -3.03 4.21 8.65
N ALA A 362 -1.95 3.64 8.12
CA ALA A 362 -0.71 4.38 7.86
C ALA A 362 -0.89 5.46 6.78
N ASP A 363 -1.62 5.16 5.71
CA ASP A 363 -1.99 6.14 4.67
C ASP A 363 -2.79 7.32 5.26
N ILE A 364 -3.77 7.04 6.14
CA ILE A 364 -4.53 8.09 6.84
C ILE A 364 -3.65 8.93 7.77
N ILE A 365 -2.67 8.33 8.45
CA ILE A 365 -1.75 9.03 9.37
C ILE A 365 -0.72 9.88 8.58
N GLU A 366 -0.40 9.51 7.34
CA GLU A 366 0.52 10.23 6.47
C GLU A 366 -0.10 11.54 5.98
N GLU A 367 0.12 12.58 6.79
CA GLU A 367 -0.27 13.96 6.47
C GLU A 367 0.87 14.95 6.71
N PHE A 368 1.85 14.61 7.55
CA PHE A 368 2.98 15.50 7.87
C PHE A 368 3.91 15.69 6.68
N GLN A 369 4.45 16.90 6.49
CA GLN A 369 5.22 17.28 5.31
C GLN A 369 4.54 17.12 3.95
N ARG A 370 3.26 16.72 3.91
CA ARG A 370 2.50 16.67 2.67
C ARG A 370 2.44 18.07 2.06
N PRO A 371 3.03 18.30 0.87
CA PRO A 371 3.13 19.63 0.31
C PRO A 371 1.78 20.05 -0.27
N ASN A 372 1.42 21.32 -0.05
CA ASN A 372 0.28 21.95 -0.69
C ASN A 372 0.79 22.86 -1.82
N VAL A 373 0.55 22.48 -3.06
CA VAL A 373 1.04 23.26 -4.21
C VAL A 373 0.21 24.52 -4.37
N THR A 374 0.84 25.69 -4.20
CA THR A 374 0.22 26.98 -4.53
C THR A 374 0.79 27.54 -5.82
N PHE A 375 -0.13 27.97 -6.69
CA PHE A 375 0.19 28.51 -8.00
C PHE A 375 0.00 30.03 -8.00
N LYS A 376 1.02 30.77 -8.47
CA LYS A 376 0.88 32.19 -8.81
C LYS A 376 1.44 32.44 -10.21
N THR A 377 0.62 32.99 -11.08
CA THR A 377 1.06 33.55 -12.37
C THR A 377 1.45 35.01 -12.19
N ASN A 378 2.65 35.35 -12.64
CA ASN A 378 2.98 36.70 -13.07
C ASN A 378 3.17 36.68 -14.59
N TYR A 379 2.94 37.82 -15.24
CA TYR A 379 2.82 37.98 -16.70
C TYR A 379 3.83 37.19 -17.58
N ASP A 380 5.03 36.90 -17.09
CA ASP A 380 6.06 36.11 -17.81
C ASP A 380 6.48 34.78 -17.15
N HIS A 381 6.07 34.50 -15.90
CA HIS A 381 6.54 33.34 -15.14
C HIS A 381 5.47 32.74 -14.20
N SER A 382 5.48 31.41 -14.07
CA SER A 382 4.71 30.70 -13.05
C SER A 382 5.61 30.41 -11.84
N ILE A 383 5.17 30.85 -10.65
CA ILE A 383 5.84 30.55 -9.38
C ILE A 383 5.06 29.47 -8.65
N PHE A 384 5.73 28.35 -8.37
CA PHE A 384 5.21 27.27 -7.55
C PHE A 384 5.78 27.38 -6.14
N LYS A 385 4.93 27.27 -5.12
CA LYS A 385 5.38 27.02 -3.74
C LYS A 385 4.79 25.71 -3.25
N TYR A 386 5.59 24.99 -2.48
CA TYR A 386 5.25 23.72 -1.84
C TYR A 386 5.32 23.85 -0.31
N PRO A 387 4.53 24.73 0.34
CA PRO A 387 4.43 24.71 1.79
C PRO A 387 3.89 23.36 2.26
N SER A 388 4.52 22.75 3.27
CA SER A 388 3.79 21.80 4.10
C SER A 388 3.18 22.55 5.27
N LEU A 389 1.92 22.22 5.58
CA LEU A 389 1.18 22.86 6.67
C LEU A 389 1.11 21.98 7.91
N CYS A 390 1.23 20.66 7.76
CA CYS A 390 1.25 19.70 8.86
C CYS A 390 2.71 19.39 9.23
N LYS A 391 3.11 19.74 10.45
CA LYS A 391 4.47 19.50 10.96
C LYS A 391 4.69 18.06 11.37
N LYS A 392 3.70 17.48 12.03
CA LYS A 392 3.76 16.13 12.60
C LYS A 392 2.39 15.52 12.79
N SER A 393 2.36 14.19 12.76
CA SER A 393 1.22 13.37 13.15
C SER A 393 1.60 12.62 14.45
N GLU A 394 0.71 12.58 15.41
CA GLU A 394 0.93 11.90 16.69
C GLU A 394 -0.13 10.82 16.90
N ILE A 395 0.29 9.64 17.38
CA ILE A 395 -0.60 8.52 17.68
C ILE A 395 -0.32 7.95 19.08
N PHE A 396 -1.38 7.70 19.84
CA PHE A 396 -1.31 6.97 21.10
C PHE A 396 -2.64 6.28 21.42
N CYS A 397 -2.55 5.18 22.15
CA CYS A 397 -3.70 4.47 22.70
C CYS A 397 -3.93 4.91 24.15
N ASP A 398 -5.16 5.33 24.45
CA ASP A 398 -5.61 5.58 25.82
C ASP A 398 -6.82 4.68 26.13
N ASN A 399 -6.56 3.65 26.94
CA ASN A 399 -7.49 2.57 27.23
C ASN A 399 -7.95 1.88 25.93
N ASP A 400 -9.22 2.02 25.56
CA ASP A 400 -9.82 1.45 24.36
C ASP A 400 -9.93 2.45 23.20
N ASN A 401 -9.24 3.60 23.27
CA ASN A 401 -9.29 4.64 22.25
C ASN A 401 -7.94 4.83 21.57
N LEU A 402 -7.92 4.81 20.24
CA LEU A 402 -6.76 5.21 19.44
C LEU A 402 -6.90 6.69 19.08
N ASN A 403 -5.96 7.52 19.55
CA ASN A 403 -5.97 8.95 19.29
C ASN A 403 -4.96 9.27 18.20
N ILE A 404 -5.41 9.94 17.13
CA ILE A 404 -4.59 10.43 16.03
C ILE A 404 -4.71 11.95 16.01
N THR A 405 -3.59 12.65 16.16
CA THR A 405 -3.56 14.12 16.21
C THR A 405 -2.60 14.67 15.17
N PHE A 406 -3.12 15.48 14.25
CA PHE A 406 -2.34 16.21 13.25
C PHE A 406 -2.01 17.61 13.77
N LYS A 407 -0.73 17.99 13.77
CA LYS A 407 -0.29 19.31 14.25
C LYS A 407 0.14 20.22 13.11
N TYR A 408 -0.54 21.36 13.00
CA TYR A 408 -0.39 22.32 11.91
C TYR A 408 0.34 23.59 12.36
N GLU A 409 1.00 24.26 11.41
CA GLU A 409 1.68 25.54 11.69
C GLU A 409 0.72 26.71 11.92
N ASP A 410 -0.46 26.65 11.30
CA ASP A 410 -1.41 27.75 11.28
C ASP A 410 -2.85 27.31 11.59
N GLU A 411 -3.59 28.18 12.29
CA GLU A 411 -4.97 27.93 12.73
C GLU A 411 -5.94 27.72 11.56
N LYS A 412 -5.68 28.34 10.41
CA LYS A 412 -6.56 28.22 9.23
C LYS A 412 -6.44 26.83 8.61
N ALA A 413 -5.23 26.28 8.50
CA ALA A 413 -4.98 24.92 8.04
C ALA A 413 -5.54 23.89 9.03
N ALA A 414 -5.30 24.07 10.32
CA ALA A 414 -5.87 23.22 11.36
C ALA A 414 -7.40 23.20 11.30
N SER A 415 -8.03 24.38 11.20
CA SER A 415 -9.49 24.53 11.10
C SER A 415 -10.06 23.90 9.83
N LEU A 416 -9.38 24.04 8.70
CA LEU A 416 -9.77 23.40 7.45
C LEU A 416 -9.71 21.87 7.58
N LYS A 417 -8.62 21.32 8.13
CA LYS A 417 -8.50 19.88 8.34
C LYS A 417 -9.58 19.35 9.28
N LYS A 418 -9.92 20.06 10.36
CA LYS A 418 -11.04 19.68 11.27
C LYS A 418 -12.37 19.47 10.53
N LEU A 419 -12.66 20.23 9.46
CA LEU A 419 -13.87 20.05 8.67
C LEU A 419 -13.86 18.73 7.89
N TYR A 420 -12.72 18.38 7.27
CA TYR A 420 -12.56 17.13 6.54
C TYR A 420 -12.50 15.91 7.47
N LEU A 421 -11.85 16.03 8.63
CA LEU A 421 -11.70 14.96 9.60
C LEU A 421 -13.02 14.42 10.13
N LYS A 422 -14.07 15.25 10.23
CA LYS A 422 -15.40 14.75 10.64
C LYS A 422 -15.95 13.73 9.65
N LYS A 423 -15.76 13.98 8.35
CA LYS A 423 -16.19 13.09 7.29
C LYS A 423 -15.28 11.86 7.23
N GLU A 424 -13.96 12.06 7.19
CA GLU A 424 -12.98 10.96 7.17
C GLU A 424 -13.14 10.03 8.39
N ALA A 425 -13.37 10.57 9.59
CA ALA A 425 -13.59 9.77 10.79
C ALA A 425 -14.86 8.91 10.71
N LYS A 426 -15.94 9.44 10.14
CA LYS A 426 -17.17 8.66 9.91
C LYS A 426 -16.93 7.55 8.87
N GLU A 427 -16.30 7.88 7.74
CA GLU A 427 -16.07 6.95 6.65
C GLU A 427 -15.16 5.79 7.05
N TYR A 428 -14.10 6.06 7.80
CA TYR A 428 -13.07 5.07 8.11
C TYR A 428 -13.25 4.44 9.50
N PHE A 429 -13.74 5.17 10.49
CA PHE A 429 -13.65 4.74 11.89
C PHE A 429 -14.99 4.66 12.64
N ASP A 430 -16.14 4.85 11.96
CA ASP A 430 -17.43 4.58 12.60
C ASP A 430 -17.51 3.11 13.06
N ASN A 431 -17.97 2.88 14.29
CA ASN A 431 -17.95 1.55 14.90
C ASN A 431 -18.85 0.54 14.17
N ASN A 432 -19.92 1.00 13.54
CA ASN A 432 -20.87 0.12 12.85
C ASN A 432 -20.59 0.06 11.34
N TYR A 433 -20.23 1.19 10.75
CA TYR A 433 -20.19 1.38 9.29
C TYR A 433 -18.88 1.97 8.78
N GLY A 434 -17.90 2.20 9.64
CA GLY A 434 -16.57 2.64 9.25
C GLY A 434 -15.84 1.54 8.48
N TYR A 435 -15.04 1.95 7.51
CA TYR A 435 -14.31 1.01 6.66
C TYR A 435 -13.31 0.15 7.43
N ILE A 436 -12.69 0.68 8.49
CA ILE A 436 -11.71 0.00 9.35
C ILE A 436 -12.38 -0.38 10.68
N ASP A 437 -12.14 -1.60 11.14
CA ASP A 437 -12.56 -2.11 12.44
C ASP A 437 -11.36 -2.70 13.21
N LEU A 438 -10.97 -1.99 14.27
CA LEU A 438 -9.86 -2.35 15.18
C LEU A 438 -10.35 -2.96 16.50
N SER A 439 -11.65 -3.27 16.63
CA SER A 439 -12.25 -3.75 17.88
C SER A 439 -11.66 -5.08 18.35
N SER A 440 -11.21 -5.92 17.41
CA SER A 440 -10.65 -7.25 17.71
C SER A 440 -9.31 -7.22 18.47
N ILE A 441 -8.66 -6.06 18.53
CA ILE A 441 -7.44 -5.80 19.31
C ILE A 441 -7.70 -4.84 20.50
N GLY A 442 -8.96 -4.59 20.83
CA GLY A 442 -9.36 -3.80 21.99
C GLY A 442 -9.51 -2.30 21.76
N ILE A 443 -9.37 -1.82 20.53
CA ILE A 443 -9.62 -0.42 20.16
C ILE A 443 -11.11 -0.28 19.79
N LYS A 444 -11.89 0.35 20.68
CA LYS A 444 -13.33 0.58 20.48
C LYS A 444 -13.65 1.88 19.76
N ASN A 445 -12.79 2.89 19.82
CA ASN A 445 -12.99 4.13 19.08
C ASN A 445 -11.65 4.65 18.55
N VAL A 446 -11.70 5.30 17.39
CA VAL A 446 -10.58 6.09 16.87
C VAL A 446 -10.98 7.56 16.89
N ILE A 447 -10.20 8.37 17.60
CA ILE A 447 -10.43 9.81 17.75
C ILE A 447 -9.39 10.53 16.90
N VAL A 448 -9.86 11.28 15.91
CA VAL A 448 -9.00 12.00 14.97
C VAL A 448 -9.15 13.50 15.16
N ASN A 449 -8.03 14.19 15.40
CA ASN A 449 -7.99 15.62 15.71
C ASN A 449 -6.96 16.36 14.85
N ALA A 450 -7.20 17.66 14.65
CA ALA A 450 -6.20 18.58 14.13
C ALA A 450 -6.05 19.76 15.08
N VAL A 451 -4.82 20.16 15.38
CA VAL A 451 -4.48 21.26 16.32
C VAL A 451 -3.37 22.12 15.74
N VAL A 452 -3.18 23.32 16.30
CA VAL A 452 -1.99 24.15 16.04
C VAL A 452 -0.89 23.71 17.00
N ASP A 453 0.33 23.54 16.49
CA ASP A 453 1.52 23.16 17.28
C ASP A 453 2.10 24.33 18.09
#